data_AF-A0A4Q1VCV5-F1
#
_entry.id   AF-A0A4Q1VCV5-F1
#
_cell.length_a   1.000
_cell.length_b   1.000
_cell.length_c   1.000
_cell.angle_alpha   90.00
_cell.angle_beta   90.00
_cell.angle_gamma   90.00
#
_symmetry.space_group_name_H-M   'P 1'
#
loop_
_entity.id
_entity.type
_entity.pdbx_description
1 polymer ?
#
loop_
_entity_poly.entity_id
_entity_poly.type
_entity_poly.pdbx_seq_one_letter_code
_entity_poly.pdbx_strand_id
1 'polypeptide(L)'
;MRILDLPGFEAIERKLLLYTSVRSELSPALALEVDDLSAKTFGIVRNDTLFSWPSHYDDLHQASPERWRIDDEFYEHEEKYETGEATDDEAVAILAGLGLDFNDNRGLPLRCTKLFCRQAEAAAKRIIGALPDQATVNLEAWGNALAQAAQLHINKKRSG
;
A
#
# COMPACT_ATOMS: atom_id res chain seq x y z
N MET A 1 12.57 7.48 -0.37
CA MET A 1 12.36 6.41 0.63
C MET A 1 12.05 5.14 -0.10
N ARG A 2 12.81 4.07 0.15
CA ARG A 2 12.59 2.79 -0.50
C ARG A 2 11.57 1.97 0.28
N ILE A 3 10.49 1.57 -0.38
CA ILE A 3 9.37 0.89 0.28
C ILE A 3 9.73 -0.51 0.72
N LEU A 4 10.56 -1.20 -0.07
CA LEU A 4 11.02 -2.55 0.29
C LEU A 4 11.81 -2.58 1.61
N ASP A 5 12.44 -1.48 1.98
CA ASP A 5 13.21 -1.34 3.22
C ASP A 5 12.32 -1.03 4.43
N LEU A 6 11.03 -0.72 4.21
CA LEU A 6 10.07 -0.51 5.29
C LEU A 6 9.67 -1.87 5.93
N PRO A 7 9.49 -1.93 7.26
CA PRO A 7 9.12 -3.15 7.95
C PRO A 7 7.88 -3.82 7.34
N GLY A 8 8.00 -5.10 6.98
CA GLY A 8 6.89 -5.93 6.49
C GLY A 8 6.70 -5.98 4.97
N PHE A 9 7.18 -4.99 4.20
CA PHE A 9 6.96 -4.94 2.75
C PHE A 9 7.68 -6.08 2.00
N GLU A 10 8.91 -6.40 2.38
CA GLU A 10 9.65 -7.54 1.79
C GLU A 10 8.92 -8.88 2.05
N ALA A 11 8.26 -9.03 3.20
CA ALA A 11 7.50 -10.25 3.50
C ALA A 11 6.27 -10.38 2.62
N ILE A 12 5.52 -9.29 2.41
CA ILE A 12 4.38 -9.26 1.50
C ILE A 12 4.83 -9.51 0.06
N GLU A 13 5.89 -8.84 -0.40
CA GLU A 13 6.44 -9.05 -1.75
C GLU A 13 6.83 -10.50 -2.00
N ARG A 14 7.51 -11.15 -1.03
CA ARG A 14 7.84 -12.57 -1.12
C ARG A 14 6.61 -13.47 -1.18
N LYS A 15 5.55 -13.18 -0.42
CA LYS A 15 4.29 -13.93 -0.49
C LYS A 15 3.66 -13.80 -1.88
N LEU A 16 3.67 -12.59 -2.45
CA LEU A 16 3.14 -12.32 -3.80
C LEU A 16 3.95 -12.98 -4.91
N LEU A 17 5.28 -13.11 -4.75
CA LEU A 17 6.13 -13.84 -5.69
C LEU A 17 5.75 -15.33 -5.78
N LEU A 18 5.34 -15.92 -4.67
CA LEU A 18 4.91 -17.32 -4.57
C LEU A 18 3.41 -17.50 -4.84
N TYR A 19 2.69 -16.40 -5.04
CA TYR A 19 1.24 -16.42 -5.17
C TYR A 19 0.82 -16.80 -6.58
N THR A 20 0.22 -17.98 -6.72
CA THR A 20 -0.33 -18.51 -7.97
C THR A 20 -1.85 -18.57 -7.89
N SER A 21 -2.52 -17.42 -7.81
CA SER A 21 -4.00 -17.40 -7.87
C SER A 21 -4.50 -17.64 -9.29
N VAL A 22 -5.42 -18.59 -9.42
CA VAL A 22 -6.09 -18.97 -10.68
C VAL A 22 -7.00 -17.86 -11.20
N ARG A 23 -7.36 -16.87 -10.36
CA ARG A 23 -8.31 -15.80 -10.68
C ARG A 23 -7.76 -14.38 -10.48
N SER A 24 -6.46 -14.24 -10.22
CA SER A 24 -5.83 -12.95 -9.88
C SER A 24 -6.39 -12.23 -8.65
N GLU A 25 -7.32 -12.84 -7.91
CA GLU A 25 -7.81 -12.33 -6.63
C GLU A 25 -6.85 -12.73 -5.51
N LEU A 26 -6.58 -11.79 -4.59
CA LEU A 26 -5.85 -12.04 -3.34
C LEU A 26 -6.64 -12.96 -2.43
N SER A 27 -5.94 -13.80 -1.65
CA SER A 27 -6.61 -14.56 -0.60
C SER A 27 -7.11 -13.61 0.50
N PRO A 28 -8.24 -13.89 1.17
CA PRO A 28 -8.75 -13.04 2.24
C PRO A 28 -7.73 -12.79 3.35
N ALA A 29 -6.92 -13.80 3.68
CA ALA A 29 -5.84 -13.66 4.66
C ALA A 29 -4.77 -12.67 4.20
N LEU A 30 -4.34 -12.73 2.94
CA LEU A 30 -3.32 -11.82 2.41
C LEU A 30 -3.87 -10.39 2.25
N ALA A 31 -5.16 -10.24 1.91
CA ALA A 31 -5.82 -8.93 1.87
C ALA A 31 -5.82 -8.25 3.26
N LEU A 32 -6.15 -8.99 4.32
CA LEU A 32 -6.08 -8.49 5.69
C LEU A 32 -4.65 -8.11 6.11
N GLU A 33 -3.65 -8.92 5.72
CA GLU A 33 -2.25 -8.58 6.01
C GLU A 33 -1.79 -7.31 5.29
N VAL A 34 -2.28 -7.08 4.07
CA VAL A 34 -2.01 -5.85 3.30
C VAL A 34 -2.64 -4.64 3.99
N ASP A 35 -3.89 -4.74 4.41
CA ASP A 35 -4.57 -3.67 5.13
C ASP A 35 -3.87 -3.37 6.46
N ASP A 36 -3.52 -4.39 7.24
CA ASP A 36 -2.78 -4.24 8.49
C ASP A 36 -1.43 -3.55 8.29
N LEU A 37 -0.68 -3.93 7.24
CA LEU A 37 0.61 -3.32 6.93
C LEU A 37 0.43 -1.87 6.48
N SER A 38 -0.57 -1.60 5.65
CA SER A 38 -0.91 -0.25 5.19
C SER A 38 -1.26 0.65 6.38
N ALA A 39 -2.13 0.19 7.28
CA ALA A 39 -2.53 0.92 8.46
C ALA A 39 -1.34 1.22 9.38
N LYS A 40 -0.44 0.25 9.59
CA LYS A 40 0.76 0.44 10.42
C LYS A 40 1.75 1.43 9.80
N THR A 41 1.89 1.42 8.47
CA THR A 41 2.91 2.21 7.77
C THR A 41 2.43 3.62 7.45
N PHE A 42 1.21 3.74 6.94
CA PHE A 42 0.65 4.99 6.42
C PHE A 42 -0.46 5.57 7.30
N GLY A 43 -0.93 4.83 8.30
CA GLY A 43 -2.06 5.23 9.15
C GLY A 43 -3.43 5.04 8.49
N ILE A 44 -3.48 4.44 7.29
CA ILE A 44 -4.68 4.28 6.47
C ILE A 44 -4.66 2.96 5.70
N VAL A 45 -5.83 2.49 5.27
CA VAL A 45 -6.03 1.36 4.36
C VAL A 45 -6.56 1.82 3.00
N ARG A 46 -6.65 0.91 2.03
CA ARG A 46 -7.12 1.25 0.68
C ARG A 46 -8.52 1.89 0.71
N ASN A 47 -9.43 1.34 1.51
CA ASN A 47 -10.80 1.80 1.58
C ASN A 47 -10.95 3.25 2.06
N ASP A 48 -10.01 3.76 2.86
CA ASP A 48 -10.02 5.16 3.31
C ASP A 48 -9.78 6.16 2.16
N THR A 49 -9.28 5.67 1.02
CA THR A 49 -8.97 6.48 -0.16
C THR A 49 -10.03 6.39 -1.27
N LEU A 50 -11.04 5.53 -1.10
CA LEU A 50 -12.11 5.31 -2.08
C LEU A 50 -13.26 6.29 -1.87
N PHE A 51 -13.94 6.63 -2.97
CA PHE A 51 -15.16 7.42 -2.88
C PHE A 51 -16.26 6.63 -2.16
N SER A 52 -16.96 7.29 -1.24
CA SER A 52 -18.09 6.71 -0.52
C SER A 52 -19.37 7.00 -1.28
N TRP A 53 -19.83 6.03 -2.07
CA TRP A 53 -21.08 6.13 -2.80
C TRP A 53 -22.27 6.24 -1.84
N PRO A 54 -23.19 7.20 -2.04
CA PRO A 54 -24.44 7.25 -1.30
C PRO A 54 -25.25 5.95 -1.48
N SER A 55 -25.86 5.45 -0.41
CA SER A 55 -26.55 4.15 -0.43
C SER A 55 -27.73 4.08 -1.41
N HIS A 56 -28.32 5.23 -1.75
CA HIS A 56 -29.44 5.35 -2.69
C HIS A 56 -29.01 5.65 -4.13
N TYR A 57 -27.70 5.72 -4.42
CA TYR A 57 -27.18 6.07 -5.74
C TYR A 57 -27.77 5.17 -6.84
N ASP A 58 -27.86 3.86 -6.57
CA ASP A 58 -28.40 2.89 -7.53
C ASP A 58 -29.91 3.05 -7.79
N ASP A 59 -30.63 3.68 -6.86
CA ASP A 59 -32.06 3.97 -6.98
C ASP A 59 -32.34 5.25 -7.80
N LEU A 60 -31.31 6.07 -8.04
CA LEU A 60 -31.45 7.31 -8.78
C LEU A 60 -31.59 7.05 -10.28
N HIS A 61 -32.57 7.73 -10.89
CA HIS A 61 -32.74 7.72 -12.33
C HIS A 61 -31.48 8.25 -13.04
N GLN A 62 -31.07 7.62 -14.14
CA GLN A 62 -29.83 7.94 -14.87
C GLN A 62 -29.74 9.40 -15.33
N ALA A 63 -30.88 10.01 -15.68
CA ALA A 63 -30.96 11.41 -16.08
C ALA A 63 -31.33 12.36 -14.93
N SER A 64 -31.20 11.94 -13.68
CA SER A 64 -31.48 12.81 -12.54
C SER A 64 -30.30 13.77 -12.28
N PRO A 65 -30.56 15.06 -11.99
CA PRO A 65 -29.50 16.01 -11.65
C PRO A 65 -28.68 15.59 -10.41
N GLU A 66 -29.33 14.91 -9.46
CA GLU A 66 -28.65 14.40 -8.27
C GLU A 66 -27.60 13.34 -8.62
N ARG A 67 -27.93 12.43 -9.53
CA ARG A 67 -26.98 11.40 -9.97
C ARG A 67 -25.77 12.01 -10.66
N TRP A 68 -25.99 12.98 -11.57
CA TRP A 68 -24.90 13.69 -12.23
C TRP A 68 -23.98 14.40 -11.23
N ARG A 69 -24.54 15.04 -10.21
CA ARG A 69 -23.74 15.66 -9.15
C ARG A 69 -22.89 14.64 -8.38
N ILE A 70 -23.43 13.47 -8.06
CA ILE A 70 -22.68 12.41 -7.38
C ILE A 70 -21.56 11.86 -8.30
N ASP A 71 -21.83 11.70 -9.59
CA ASP A 71 -20.82 11.30 -10.57
C ASP A 71 -19.70 12.35 -10.66
N ASP A 72 -20.03 13.65 -10.70
CA ASP A 72 -19.05 14.74 -10.68
C ASP A 72 -18.20 14.69 -9.40
N GLU A 73 -18.82 14.53 -8.23
CA GLU A 73 -18.12 14.37 -6.94
C GLU A 73 -17.18 13.15 -6.94
N PHE A 74 -17.57 12.06 -7.59
CA PHE A 74 -16.72 10.89 -7.77
C PHE A 74 -15.51 11.19 -8.63
N TYR A 75 -15.69 11.84 -9.80
CA TYR A 75 -14.58 12.19 -10.67
C TYR A 75 -13.60 13.16 -10.01
N GLU A 76 -14.10 14.21 -9.34
CA GLU A 76 -13.27 15.14 -8.56
C GLU A 76 -12.51 14.43 -7.43
N HIS A 77 -13.07 13.36 -6.86
CA HIS A 77 -12.39 12.56 -5.85
C HIS A 77 -11.27 11.71 -6.45
N GLU A 78 -11.52 11.03 -7.58
CA GLU A 78 -10.53 10.18 -8.25
C GLU A 78 -9.35 11.00 -8.81
N GLU A 79 -9.59 12.24 -9.27
CA GLU A 79 -8.53 13.15 -9.74
C GLU A 79 -7.46 13.46 -8.68
N LYS A 80 -7.75 13.23 -7.39
CA LYS A 80 -6.77 13.41 -6.30
C LYS A 80 -5.68 12.32 -6.32
N TYR A 81 -5.94 11.18 -6.95
CA TYR A 81 -5.13 9.97 -6.88
C TYR A 81 -4.73 9.47 -8.27
N GLU A 82 -3.59 9.95 -8.76
CA GLU A 82 -3.05 9.61 -10.08
C GLU A 82 -2.75 8.11 -10.21
N THR A 83 -2.41 7.45 -9.10
CA THR A 83 -2.11 6.01 -9.10
C THR A 83 -3.34 5.10 -9.19
N GLY A 84 -4.56 5.66 -9.09
CA GLY A 84 -5.82 4.89 -9.10
C GLY A 84 -5.98 4.03 -10.35
N GLU A 85 -5.82 4.64 -11.51
CA GLU A 85 -5.99 4.02 -12.83
C GLU A 85 -4.66 3.65 -13.50
N ALA A 86 -3.53 4.04 -12.91
CA ALA A 86 -2.19 3.80 -13.47
C ALA A 86 -1.84 2.30 -13.56
N THR A 87 -1.12 1.90 -14.60
CA THR A 87 -0.42 0.61 -14.65
C THR A 87 0.69 0.55 -13.59
N ASP A 88 1.25 -0.64 -13.33
CA ASP A 88 2.32 -0.81 -12.34
C ASP A 88 3.52 0.10 -12.65
N ASP A 89 3.95 0.16 -13.91
CA ASP A 89 5.07 1.00 -14.34
C ASP A 89 4.76 2.51 -14.16
N GLU A 90 3.56 2.94 -14.53
CA GLU A 90 3.11 4.33 -14.36
C GLU A 90 2.99 4.70 -12.87
N ALA A 91 2.44 3.80 -12.05
CA ALA A 91 2.28 4.00 -10.62
C ALA A 91 3.65 4.17 -9.95
N VAL A 92 4.64 3.34 -10.30
CA VAL A 92 6.01 3.49 -9.80
C VAL A 92 6.61 4.83 -10.21
N ALA A 93 6.41 5.27 -11.46
CA ALA A 93 6.92 6.56 -11.92
C ALA A 93 6.30 7.75 -11.15
N ILE A 94 4.99 7.73 -10.92
CA ILE A 94 4.27 8.72 -10.12
C ILE A 94 4.81 8.74 -8.69
N LEU A 95 4.91 7.57 -8.05
CA LEU A 95 5.38 7.43 -6.66
C LEU A 95 6.84 7.86 -6.50
N ALA A 96 7.69 7.60 -7.50
CA ALA A 96 9.06 8.10 -7.53
C ALA A 96 9.12 9.63 -7.53
N GLY A 97 8.22 10.30 -8.26
CA GLY A 97 8.05 11.75 -8.22
C GLY A 97 7.66 12.29 -6.84
N LEU A 98 6.99 11.46 -6.02
CA LEU A 98 6.64 11.73 -4.63
C LEU A 98 7.74 11.29 -3.64
N GLY A 99 8.89 10.83 -4.13
CA GLY A 99 10.02 10.41 -3.31
C GLY A 99 9.88 8.99 -2.73
N LEU A 100 8.98 8.16 -3.26
CA LEU A 100 8.77 6.77 -2.86
C LEU A 100 9.25 5.81 -3.95
N ASP A 101 10.18 4.94 -3.59
CA ASP A 101 10.73 3.95 -4.52
C ASP A 101 10.08 2.58 -4.29
N PHE A 102 9.28 2.17 -5.28
CA PHE A 102 8.59 0.88 -5.37
C PHE A 102 9.27 -0.08 -6.35
N ASN A 103 10.58 0.06 -6.58
CA ASN A 103 11.35 -0.87 -7.42
C ASN A 103 12.10 -1.94 -6.61
N ASP A 104 12.18 -3.13 -7.19
CA ASP A 104 13.08 -4.20 -6.76
C ASP A 104 14.55 -3.86 -7.07
N ASN A 105 15.48 -4.73 -6.68
CA ASN A 105 16.92 -4.53 -6.92
C ASN A 105 17.32 -4.54 -8.41
N ARG A 106 16.42 -4.95 -9.31
CA ARG A 106 16.63 -4.98 -10.76
C ARG A 106 15.99 -3.76 -11.45
N GLY A 107 15.34 -2.87 -10.69
CA GLY A 107 14.64 -1.72 -11.23
C GLY A 107 13.25 -2.05 -11.80
N LEU A 108 12.66 -3.19 -11.42
CA LEU A 108 11.31 -3.57 -11.81
C LEU A 108 10.31 -3.20 -10.72
N PRO A 109 9.05 -2.83 -11.07
CA PRO A 109 8.01 -2.62 -10.08
C PRO A 109 7.83 -3.80 -9.13
N LEU A 110 7.67 -3.51 -7.84
CA LEU A 110 7.28 -4.51 -6.85
C LEU A 110 5.87 -5.02 -7.17
N ARG A 111 5.61 -6.31 -6.94
CA ARG A 111 4.26 -6.89 -7.12
C ARG A 111 3.24 -6.29 -6.17
N CYS A 112 3.69 -5.83 -5.00
CA CYS A 112 2.82 -5.16 -4.04
C CYS A 112 2.43 -3.73 -4.44
N THR A 113 2.96 -3.17 -5.52
CA THR A 113 2.74 -1.76 -5.90
C THR A 113 1.25 -1.40 -5.96
N LYS A 114 0.42 -2.14 -6.71
CA LYS A 114 -1.02 -1.83 -6.83
C LYS A 114 -1.82 -2.00 -5.52
N LEU A 115 -1.24 -2.67 -4.53
CA LEU A 115 -1.88 -2.88 -3.24
C LEU A 115 -1.68 -1.70 -2.29
N PHE A 116 -0.61 -0.92 -2.50
CA PHE A 116 -0.20 0.17 -1.62
C PHE A 116 -0.09 1.53 -2.31
N CYS A 117 -0.12 1.60 -3.65
CA CYS A 117 0.18 2.81 -4.41
C CYS A 117 -0.70 3.99 -3.99
N ARG A 118 -2.00 3.75 -3.85
CA ARG A 118 -2.98 4.81 -3.55
C ARG A 118 -2.83 5.35 -2.12
N GLN A 119 -2.61 4.47 -1.16
CA GLN A 119 -2.36 4.84 0.24
C GLN A 119 -1.03 5.58 0.38
N ALA A 120 0.00 5.10 -0.31
CA ALA A 120 1.32 5.72 -0.35
C ALA A 120 1.28 7.12 -0.98
N GLU A 121 0.55 7.28 -2.10
CA GLU A 121 0.29 8.57 -2.74
C GLU A 121 -0.47 9.51 -1.81
N ALA A 122 -1.56 9.04 -1.19
CA ALA A 122 -2.37 9.82 -0.25
C ALA A 122 -1.53 10.38 0.90
N ALA A 123 -0.69 9.53 1.49
CA ALA A 123 0.21 9.87 2.58
C ALA A 123 1.30 10.85 2.13
N ALA A 124 1.87 10.66 0.93
CA ALA A 124 2.90 11.54 0.39
C ALA A 124 2.36 12.93 0.02
N LYS A 125 1.14 13.00 -0.57
CA LYS A 125 0.43 14.24 -0.88
C LYS A 125 -0.21 14.90 0.34
N ARG A 126 -0.19 14.25 1.51
CA ARG A 126 -0.80 14.71 2.77
C ARG A 126 -2.32 14.94 2.65
N ILE A 127 -2.99 14.13 1.85
CA ILE A 127 -4.46 14.14 1.74
C ILE A 127 -5.06 13.46 2.97
N ILE A 128 -4.61 12.23 3.25
CA ILE A 128 -4.95 11.44 4.43
C ILE A 128 -3.78 10.50 4.73
N GLY A 129 -3.61 10.11 6.00
CA GLY A 129 -2.47 9.33 6.44
C GLY A 129 -1.18 10.15 6.48
N ALA A 130 -0.06 9.48 6.74
CA ALA A 130 1.26 10.09 6.79
C ALA A 130 2.35 9.10 6.38
N LEU A 131 3.41 9.61 5.77
CA LEU A 131 4.60 8.80 5.53
C LEU A 131 5.34 8.54 6.85
N PRO A 132 5.89 7.32 7.04
CA PRO A 132 6.66 7.03 8.23
C PRO A 132 7.94 7.87 8.27
N ASP A 133 8.33 8.31 9.46
CA ASP A 133 9.59 9.02 9.66
C ASP A 133 10.77 8.07 9.41
N GLN A 134 11.63 8.45 8.47
CA GLN A 134 12.74 7.63 8.03
C GLN A 134 13.78 7.39 9.14
N ALA A 135 13.92 8.31 10.09
CA ALA A 135 14.77 8.10 11.27
C ALA A 135 14.19 7.03 12.20
N THR A 136 12.87 7.05 12.41
CA THR A 136 12.15 6.08 13.23
C THR A 136 12.18 4.69 12.61
N VAL A 137 11.97 4.58 11.29
CA VAL A 137 12.04 3.30 10.57
C VAL A 137 13.43 2.66 10.69
N ASN A 138 14.50 3.44 10.53
CA ASN A 138 15.86 2.92 10.63
C ASN A 138 16.18 2.37 12.04
N LEU A 139 15.65 3.01 13.09
CA LEU A 139 15.81 2.56 14.47
C LEU A 139 15.06 1.24 14.74
N GLU A 140 13.84 1.10 14.24
CA GLU A 140 13.07 -0.15 14.36
C GLU A 140 13.70 -1.30 13.58
N ALA A 141 14.19 -1.04 12.37
CA ALA A 141 14.91 -2.01 11.57
C ALA A 141 16.19 -2.50 12.29
N TRP A 142 16.95 -1.59 12.90
CA TRP A 142 18.10 -1.92 13.74
C TRP A 142 17.71 -2.74 14.98
N GLY A 143 16.64 -2.35 15.68
CA GLY A 143 16.13 -3.07 16.85
C GLY A 143 15.72 -4.50 16.53
N ASN A 144 15.01 -4.69 15.41
CA ASN A 144 14.59 -6.01 14.95
C ASN A 144 15.77 -6.89 14.51
N ALA A 145 16.76 -6.32 13.81
CA ALA A 145 17.98 -7.03 13.43
C ALA A 145 18.79 -7.49 14.67
N LEU A 146 18.91 -6.65 15.69
CA LEU A 146 19.54 -6.98 16.96
C LEU A 146 18.77 -8.10 17.70
N ALA A 147 17.45 -8.04 17.74
CA ALA A 147 16.61 -9.06 18.36
C ALA A 147 16.75 -10.42 17.66
N GLN A 148 16.74 -10.45 16.32
CA GLN A 148 16.98 -11.67 15.55
C GLN A 148 18.38 -12.25 15.78
N ALA A 149 19.41 -11.39 15.77
CA ALA A 149 20.78 -11.81 16.05
C ALA A 149 20.92 -12.40 17.47
N ALA A 150 20.28 -11.78 18.48
CA ALA A 150 20.26 -12.28 19.85
C ALA A 150 19.57 -13.65 19.94
N GLN A 151 18.43 -13.83 19.26
CA GLN A 151 17.71 -15.10 19.24
C GLN A 151 18.53 -16.22 18.60
N LEU A 152 19.24 -15.94 17.51
CA LEU A 152 20.14 -16.89 16.85
C LEU A 152 21.31 -17.29 17.76
N HIS A 153 21.89 -16.34 18.50
CA HIS A 153 22.95 -16.61 19.47
C HIS A 153 22.48 -17.48 20.64
N ILE A 154 21.27 -17.25 21.16
CA ILE A 154 20.68 -18.07 22.25
C ILE A 154 20.40 -19.50 21.77
N ASN A 155 19.83 -19.64 20.57
CA ASN A 155 19.56 -20.96 19.99
C ASN A 155 20.86 -21.74 19.74
N LYS A 156 21.91 -21.09 19.25
CA LYS A 156 23.22 -21.73 19.04
C LYS A 156 23.90 -22.20 20.33
N LYS A 157 23.66 -21.53 21.47
CA LYS A 157 24.12 -21.96 22.80
C LYS A 157 23.30 -23.11 23.42
N ARG A 158 22.09 -23.38 22.91
CA ARG A 158 21.22 -24.48 23.38
C ARG A 158 21.41 -25.77 22.58
N SER A 159 22.04 -25.71 21.42
CA SER A 159 22.23 -26.84 20.49
C SER A 159 23.66 -27.40 20.45
N GLY A 160 24.56 -26.91 21.30
CA GLY A 160 25.93 -27.42 21.48
C GLY A 160 26.21 -27.69 22.94
#